data_AF-A0A0W8CNY6-F1
#
_entry.id   AF-A0A0W8CNY6-F1
#
_cell.length_a   1.000
_cell.length_b   1.000
_cell.length_c   1.000
_cell.angle_alpha   90.00
_cell.angle_beta   90.00
_cell.angle_gamma   90.00
#
_symmetry.space_group_name_H-M   'P 1'
#
loop_
_entity.id
_entity.type
_entity.pdbx_description
1 polymer ?
#
loop_
_entity_poly.entity_id
_entity_poly.type
_entity_poly.pdbx_seq_one_letter_code
_entity_poly.pdbx_strand_id
1 'polypeptide(L)'
;MSAARGMGPLGPRLVHWMVKKRVSWTPPSNAIRMGELDFELFARYCYHNWALKASGDIAVHTHLHPGAAARGKPLSEIIVPEKWTLPVTFMYGGGPDWMPKEHGEAVVERLQNANRYASFRVVPLSGHQVFMDNPSAFNRVLIAAVHDWELASHDKATMSQGLASAR
;
A
#
# COMPACT_ATOMS: atom_id res chain seq x y z
N MET A 1 1.64 -15.85 15.73
CA MET A 1 0.36 -15.97 16.49
C MET A 1 0.30 -17.28 17.27
N SER A 2 0.46 -17.26 18.60
CA SER A 2 0.46 -18.48 19.44
C SER A 2 -0.88 -19.23 19.42
N ALA A 3 -2.01 -18.52 19.26
CA ALA A 3 -3.36 -19.10 19.28
C ALA A 3 -3.61 -20.12 18.17
N ALA A 4 -3.14 -19.87 16.94
CA ALA A 4 -3.31 -20.80 15.81
C ALA A 4 -2.57 -22.13 16.04
N ARG A 5 -1.43 -22.09 16.76
CA ARG A 5 -0.65 -23.28 17.16
C ARG A 5 -1.24 -23.98 18.38
N GLY A 6 -1.64 -23.20 19.39
CA GLY A 6 -2.15 -23.70 20.67
C GLY A 6 -3.48 -24.46 20.55
N MET A 7 -4.26 -24.20 19.51
CA MET A 7 -5.52 -24.92 19.25
C MET A 7 -5.33 -26.27 18.52
N GLY A 8 -4.09 -26.65 18.20
CA GLY A 8 -3.77 -27.95 17.60
C GLY A 8 -4.63 -28.25 16.35
N PRO A 9 -5.34 -29.40 16.29
CA PRO A 9 -6.18 -29.78 15.15
C PRO A 9 -7.33 -28.80 14.83
N LEU A 10 -7.74 -27.95 15.77
CA LEU A 10 -8.80 -26.96 15.56
C LEU A 10 -8.28 -25.64 14.98
N GLY A 11 -6.96 -25.44 14.97
CA GLY A 11 -6.32 -24.23 14.44
C GLY A 11 -6.72 -23.86 13.01
N PRO A 12 -6.78 -24.79 12.04
CA PRO A 12 -7.23 -24.50 10.69
C PRO A 12 -8.65 -23.93 10.63
N ARG A 13 -9.57 -24.50 11.42
CA ARG A 13 -10.98 -24.04 11.49
C ARG A 13 -11.10 -22.65 12.10
N LEU A 14 -10.31 -22.35 13.14
CA LEU A 14 -10.25 -21.01 13.71
C LEU A 14 -9.80 -19.99 12.67
N VAL A 15 -8.66 -20.23 12.00
CA VAL A 15 -8.10 -19.28 11.03
C VAL A 15 -9.05 -19.11 9.86
N HIS A 16 -9.66 -20.19 9.37
CA HIS A 16 -10.70 -20.12 8.34
C HIS A 16 -11.85 -19.20 8.74
N TRP A 17 -12.39 -19.37 9.95
CA TRP A 17 -13.45 -18.49 10.47
C TRP A 17 -13.00 -17.03 10.59
N MET A 18 -11.80 -16.78 11.11
CA MET A 18 -11.23 -15.43 11.24
C MET A 18 -11.09 -14.75 9.87
N VAL A 19 -10.55 -15.46 8.89
CA VAL A 19 -10.36 -14.97 7.53
C VAL A 19 -11.72 -14.73 6.86
N LYS A 20 -12.70 -15.64 7.04
CA LYS A 20 -14.08 -15.44 6.55
C LYS A 20 -14.70 -14.15 7.09
N LYS A 21 -14.56 -13.91 8.40
CA LYS A 21 -15.04 -12.68 9.03
C LYS A 21 -14.34 -11.45 8.48
N ARG A 22 -13.00 -11.49 8.33
CA ARG A 22 -12.24 -10.38 7.73
C ARG A 22 -12.68 -10.08 6.30
N VAL A 23 -12.81 -11.09 5.43
CA VAL A 23 -13.25 -10.94 4.05
C VAL A 23 -14.67 -10.35 3.98
N SER A 24 -15.55 -10.69 4.93
CA SER A 24 -16.92 -10.14 4.96
C SER A 24 -16.96 -8.61 5.10
N TRP A 25 -15.92 -7.99 5.67
CA TRP A 25 -15.79 -6.53 5.81
C TRP A 25 -15.06 -5.87 4.63
N THR A 26 -14.53 -6.64 3.68
CA THR A 26 -13.87 -6.09 2.48
C THR A 26 -14.90 -5.66 1.43
N PRO A 27 -14.57 -4.68 0.57
CA PRO A 27 -15.45 -4.22 -0.51
C PRO A 27 -15.88 -5.36 -1.46
N PRO A 28 -17.05 -5.27 -2.10
CA PRO A 28 -17.52 -6.31 -3.03
C PRO A 28 -16.55 -6.64 -4.18
N SER A 29 -15.77 -5.65 -4.63
CA SER A 29 -14.74 -5.80 -5.67
C SER A 29 -13.48 -6.55 -5.23
N ASN A 30 -13.37 -6.95 -3.95
CA ASN A 30 -12.21 -7.64 -3.44
C ASN A 30 -11.97 -8.96 -4.18
N ALA A 31 -10.71 -9.26 -4.51
CA ALA A 31 -10.30 -10.42 -5.30
C ALA A 31 -10.88 -11.75 -4.79
N ILE A 32 -10.97 -11.91 -3.46
CA ILE A 32 -11.53 -13.13 -2.86
C ILE A 32 -13.05 -13.20 -3.06
N ARG A 33 -13.73 -12.05 -2.95
CA ARG A 33 -15.19 -11.97 -3.09
C ARG A 33 -15.65 -12.11 -4.53
N MET A 34 -14.83 -11.65 -5.48
CA MET A 34 -15.04 -11.80 -6.91
C MET A 34 -14.68 -13.19 -7.44
N GLY A 35 -14.04 -14.04 -6.62
CA GLY A 35 -13.58 -15.37 -7.03
C GLY A 35 -12.29 -15.37 -7.84
N GLU A 36 -11.59 -14.22 -7.95
CA GLU A 36 -10.27 -14.13 -8.59
C GLU A 36 -9.18 -14.78 -7.71
N LEU A 37 -9.36 -14.76 -6.39
CA LEU A 37 -8.49 -15.45 -5.43
C LEU A 37 -9.29 -16.49 -4.65
N ASP A 38 -8.85 -17.75 -4.74
CA ASP A 38 -9.51 -18.86 -4.04
C ASP A 38 -9.45 -18.68 -2.51
N PHE A 39 -10.63 -18.61 -1.89
CA PHE A 39 -10.76 -18.36 -0.45
C PHE A 39 -10.17 -19.49 0.40
N GLU A 40 -10.34 -20.75 -0.01
CA GLU A 40 -9.88 -21.90 0.77
C GLU A 40 -8.34 -21.99 0.75
N LEU A 41 -7.73 -21.75 -0.41
CA LEU A 41 -6.29 -21.65 -0.58
C LEU A 41 -5.74 -20.48 0.26
N PHE A 42 -6.40 -19.32 0.24
CA PHE A 42 -5.99 -18.17 1.04
C PHE A 42 -6.07 -18.45 2.54
N ALA A 43 -7.18 -19.03 3.02
CA ALA A 43 -7.34 -19.40 4.43
C ALA A 43 -6.30 -20.43 4.89
N ARG A 44 -6.02 -21.45 4.04
CA ARG A 44 -4.98 -22.46 4.30
C ARG A 44 -3.59 -21.84 4.30
N TYR A 45 -3.30 -20.93 3.37
CA TYR A 45 -2.05 -20.16 3.35
C TYR A 45 -1.87 -19.36 4.65
N CYS A 46 -2.91 -18.63 5.09
CA CYS A 46 -2.87 -17.90 6.36
C CYS A 46 -2.59 -18.83 7.54
N TYR A 47 -3.28 -19.97 7.62
CA TYR A 47 -3.07 -20.93 8.70
C TYR A 47 -1.63 -21.43 8.73
N HIS A 48 -1.09 -21.92 7.61
CA HIS A 48 0.27 -22.46 7.60
C HIS A 48 1.32 -21.39 7.92
N ASN A 49 1.16 -20.16 7.42
CA ASN A 49 2.05 -19.06 7.80
C ASN A 49 2.00 -18.75 9.30
N TRP A 50 0.81 -18.76 9.90
CA TRP A 50 0.65 -18.42 11.31
C TRP A 50 0.99 -19.57 12.27
N ALA A 51 0.87 -20.81 11.80
CA ALA A 51 1.20 -22.02 12.54
C ALA A 51 2.71 -22.31 12.56
N LEU A 52 3.49 -21.74 11.64
CA LEU A 52 4.95 -21.84 11.66
C LEU A 52 5.57 -21.08 12.85
N LYS A 53 6.86 -21.34 13.09
CA LYS A 53 7.65 -20.58 14.07
C LYS A 53 7.59 -19.09 13.70
N ALA A 54 7.40 -18.26 14.72
CA ALA A 54 7.42 -16.81 14.55
C ALA A 54 8.74 -16.40 13.88
N SER A 55 8.65 -15.55 12.86
CA SER A 55 9.75 -15.11 12.01
C SER A 55 9.52 -13.66 11.61
N GLY A 56 8.71 -13.41 10.57
CA GLY A 56 8.43 -12.06 10.07
C GLY A 56 7.76 -11.17 11.11
N ASP A 57 6.92 -11.73 11.98
CA ASP A 57 6.37 -11.03 13.14
C ASP A 57 7.47 -10.60 14.11
N ILE A 58 8.46 -11.45 14.39
CA ILE A 58 9.63 -11.06 15.20
C ILE A 58 10.44 -10.00 14.48
N ALA A 59 10.77 -10.19 13.19
CA ALA A 59 11.57 -9.27 12.41
C ALA A 59 10.93 -7.87 12.34
N VAL A 60 9.62 -7.80 12.12
CA VAL A 60 8.87 -6.54 12.14
C VAL A 60 8.97 -5.90 13.53
N HIS A 61 8.86 -6.66 14.63
CA HIS A 61 9.02 -6.11 15.97
C HIS A 61 10.46 -5.73 16.33
N THR A 62 11.49 -6.38 15.77
CA THR A 62 12.90 -6.02 16.01
C THR A 62 13.32 -4.79 15.22
N HIS A 63 12.83 -4.62 14.00
CA HIS A 63 13.04 -3.40 13.20
C HIS A 63 12.15 -2.24 13.67
N LEU A 64 10.98 -2.57 14.25
CA LEU A 64 10.14 -1.64 15.00
C LEU A 64 10.45 -1.75 16.51
N HIS A 65 11.73 -1.54 16.89
CA HIS A 65 12.23 -1.40 18.27
C HIS A 65 11.22 -0.70 19.20
N PRO A 66 11.23 -0.90 20.54
CA PRO A 66 10.41 -0.09 21.44
C PRO A 66 10.55 1.42 21.12
N GLY A 67 9.49 2.03 20.58
CA GLY A 67 9.49 3.41 20.07
C GLY A 67 9.36 3.59 18.55
N ALA A 68 9.64 2.56 17.74
CA ALA A 68 9.50 2.55 16.28
C ALA A 68 8.11 2.09 15.81
N ALA A 69 7.09 2.26 16.64
CA ALA A 69 5.76 2.48 16.10
C ALA A 69 5.79 3.75 15.22
N ALA A 70 4.86 3.90 14.28
CA ALA A 70 4.63 5.15 13.55
C ALA A 70 4.14 6.32 14.46
N ARG A 71 4.59 6.36 15.72
CA ARG A 71 4.21 7.29 16.79
C ARG A 71 5.18 8.47 16.93
N GLY A 72 6.44 8.31 16.52
CA GLY A 72 7.45 9.35 16.71
C GLY A 72 7.45 10.40 15.61
N LYS A 73 7.46 9.96 14.35
CA LYS A 73 7.59 10.85 13.20
C LYS A 73 6.73 10.37 12.03
N PRO A 74 5.70 11.13 11.61
CA PRO A 74 4.88 10.75 10.47
C PRO A 74 5.67 10.88 9.16
N LEU A 75 5.22 10.15 8.14
CA LEU A 75 5.86 10.16 6.83
C LEU A 75 5.89 11.57 6.21
N SER A 76 4.90 12.42 6.53
CA SER A 76 4.83 13.83 6.11
C SER A 76 5.97 14.71 6.61
N GLU A 77 6.69 14.31 7.67
CA GLU A 77 7.88 15.01 8.16
C GLU A 77 9.20 14.39 7.64
N ILE A 78 9.11 13.25 6.97
CA ILE A 78 10.25 12.55 6.34
C ILE A 78 10.30 12.93 4.86
N ILE A 79 9.16 12.82 4.18
CA ILE A 79 8.97 13.17 2.78
C ILE A 79 8.67 14.66 2.70
N VAL A 80 9.73 15.46 2.80
CA VAL A 80 9.70 16.91 2.74
C VAL A 80 10.56 17.43 1.58
N PRO A 81 10.22 18.56 0.94
CA PRO A 81 10.92 19.06 -0.25
C PRO A 81 12.43 19.23 -0.10
N GLU A 82 12.89 19.52 1.12
CA GLU A 82 14.30 19.79 1.43
C GLU A 82 15.14 18.51 1.45
N LYS A 83 14.50 17.35 1.62
CA LYS A 83 15.17 16.04 1.79
C LYS A 83 14.80 15.04 0.70
N TRP A 84 13.62 15.15 0.11
CA TRP A 84 13.09 14.17 -0.82
C TRP A 84 13.32 14.59 -2.28
N THR A 85 14.11 13.81 -3.00
CA THR A 85 14.49 14.08 -4.40
C THR A 85 13.90 13.07 -5.39
N LEU A 86 13.37 11.95 -4.90
CA LEU A 86 12.82 10.89 -5.74
C LEU A 86 11.37 11.20 -6.17
N PRO A 87 10.95 10.81 -7.38
CA PRO A 87 9.54 10.84 -7.75
C PRO A 87 8.74 9.93 -6.83
N VAL A 88 7.56 10.40 -6.39
CA VAL A 88 6.72 9.61 -5.48
C VAL A 88 5.26 9.65 -5.93
N THR A 89 4.59 8.50 -5.89
CA THR A 89 3.14 8.42 -6.06
C THR A 89 2.52 7.81 -4.82
N PHE A 90 1.52 8.48 -4.27
CA PHE A 90 0.69 7.95 -3.19
C PHE A 90 -0.63 7.42 -3.78
N MET A 91 -0.96 6.17 -3.44
CA MET A 91 -2.20 5.52 -3.86
C MET A 91 -3.04 5.16 -2.63
N TYR A 92 -4.27 5.66 -2.58
CA TYR A 92 -5.22 5.42 -1.49
C TYR A 92 -6.49 4.74 -1.98
N GLY A 93 -7.23 4.10 -1.07
CA GLY A 93 -8.56 3.59 -1.35
C GLY A 93 -9.61 4.71 -1.46
N GLY A 94 -10.56 4.56 -2.39
CA GLY A 94 -11.70 5.47 -2.54
C GLY A 94 -12.83 5.23 -1.53
N GLY A 95 -12.83 4.07 -0.87
CA GLY A 95 -13.76 3.70 0.19
C GLY A 95 -13.20 3.95 1.59
N PRO A 96 -13.85 3.41 2.64
CA PRO A 96 -13.39 3.55 4.02
C PRO A 96 -11.99 2.96 4.22
N ASP A 97 -11.08 3.81 4.70
CA ASP A 97 -9.73 3.44 5.12
C ASP A 97 -9.52 3.99 6.54
N TRP A 98 -8.80 3.24 7.37
CA TRP A 98 -8.40 3.71 8.69
C TRP A 98 -7.30 4.79 8.60
N MET A 99 -6.62 4.87 7.46
CA MET A 99 -5.61 5.89 7.16
C MET A 99 -6.24 7.03 6.34
N PRO A 100 -6.35 8.26 6.88
CA PRO A 100 -6.88 9.41 6.14
C PRO A 100 -6.00 9.75 4.94
N LYS A 101 -6.61 9.83 3.76
CA LYS A 101 -5.91 10.09 2.48
C LYS A 101 -5.46 11.54 2.34
N GLU A 102 -6.13 12.44 3.05
CA GLU A 102 -5.90 13.88 3.07
C GLU A 102 -4.46 14.20 3.52
N HIS A 103 -3.88 13.38 4.40
CA HIS A 103 -2.49 13.54 4.82
C HIS A 103 -1.49 13.21 3.70
N GLY A 104 -1.78 12.21 2.86
CA GLY A 104 -0.94 11.88 1.70
C GLY A 104 -1.09 12.94 0.59
N GLU A 105 -2.31 13.43 0.39
CA GLU A 105 -2.60 14.52 -0.53
C GLU A 105 -1.82 15.80 -0.16
N ALA A 106 -1.81 16.18 1.13
CA ALA A 106 -1.04 17.33 1.62
C ALA A 106 0.48 17.17 1.40
N VAL A 107 1.02 15.96 1.50
CA VAL A 107 2.44 15.70 1.19
C VAL A 107 2.72 15.90 -0.31
N VAL A 108 1.82 15.42 -1.17
CA VAL A 108 1.93 15.60 -2.63
C VAL A 108 1.89 17.07 -2.99
N GLU A 109 0.93 17.83 -2.45
CA GLU A 109 0.82 19.28 -2.68
C GLU A 109 2.10 20.01 -2.26
N ARG A 110 2.63 19.71 -1.06
CA ARG A 110 3.86 20.31 -0.57
C ARG A 110 5.06 20.04 -1.49
N LEU A 111 5.18 18.82 -2.03
CA LEU A 111 6.25 18.46 -2.95
C LEU A 111 6.09 19.15 -4.32
N GLN A 112 4.87 19.21 -4.85
CA GLN A 112 4.56 19.87 -6.11
C GLN A 112 4.84 21.37 -6.05
N ASN A 113 4.49 22.03 -4.94
CA ASN A 113 4.81 23.45 -4.70
C ASN A 113 6.32 23.73 -4.70
N ALA A 114 7.14 22.72 -4.40
CA ALA A 114 8.60 22.78 -4.48
C ALA A 114 9.17 22.23 -5.80
N ASN A 115 8.34 22.12 -6.85
CA ASN A 115 8.69 21.62 -8.17
C ASN A 115 9.29 20.19 -8.18
N ARG A 116 8.94 19.38 -7.18
CA ARG A 116 9.25 17.94 -7.13
C ARG A 116 8.10 17.16 -7.76
N TYR A 117 8.42 16.07 -8.47
CA TYR A 117 7.37 15.21 -8.99
C TYR A 117 6.74 14.43 -7.85
N ALA A 118 5.44 14.66 -7.64
CA ALA A 118 4.63 13.87 -6.75
C ALA A 118 3.24 13.69 -7.35
N SER A 119 2.60 12.55 -7.12
CA SER A 119 1.25 12.26 -7.60
C SER A 119 0.39 11.64 -6.50
N PHE A 120 -0.88 12.05 -6.44
CA PHE A 120 -1.89 11.47 -5.57
C PHE A 120 -2.93 10.74 -6.42
N ARG A 121 -3.25 9.50 -6.07
CA ARG A 121 -4.20 8.66 -6.81
C ARG A 121 -5.14 7.95 -5.87
N VAL A 122 -6.38 7.76 -6.32
CA VAL A 122 -7.41 7.02 -5.60
C VAL A 122 -7.83 5.80 -6.42
N VAL A 123 -7.84 4.64 -5.77
CA VAL A 123 -8.35 3.39 -6.34
C VAL A 123 -9.82 3.23 -5.97
N PRO A 124 -10.75 3.22 -6.94
CA PRO A 124 -12.17 3.14 -6.65
C PRO A 124 -12.55 1.81 -6.01
N LEU A 125 -13.64 1.83 -5.23
CA LEU A 125 -14.20 0.66 -4.55
C LEU A 125 -13.18 -0.11 -3.68
N SER A 126 -12.18 0.60 -3.16
CA SER A 126 -11.11 0.00 -2.35
C SER A 126 -11.01 0.63 -0.99
N GLY A 127 -10.73 -0.17 0.04
CA GLY A 127 -10.32 0.33 1.35
C GLY A 127 -8.79 0.38 1.43
N HIS A 128 -8.26 -0.05 2.57
CA HIS A 128 -6.83 0.04 2.85
C HIS A 128 -5.93 -0.85 1.97
N GLN A 129 -6.41 -2.03 1.57
CA GLN A 129 -5.60 -3.00 0.81
C GLN A 129 -5.96 -2.90 -0.68
N VAL A 130 -5.68 -1.73 -1.28
CA VAL A 130 -6.18 -1.35 -2.62
C VAL A 130 -5.93 -2.38 -3.72
N PHE A 131 -4.79 -3.07 -3.69
CA PHE A 131 -4.44 -4.10 -4.68
C PHE A 131 -5.25 -5.39 -4.52
N MET A 132 -5.75 -5.69 -3.32
CA MET A 132 -6.67 -6.80 -3.08
C MET A 132 -8.12 -6.39 -3.27
N ASP A 133 -8.47 -5.16 -2.86
CA ASP A 133 -9.85 -4.69 -2.83
C ASP A 133 -10.41 -4.34 -4.22
N ASN A 134 -9.56 -3.95 -5.16
CA ASN A 134 -9.92 -3.81 -6.57
C ASN A 134 -8.67 -3.99 -7.47
N PRO A 135 -8.24 -5.23 -7.74
CA PRO A 135 -6.99 -5.50 -8.45
C PRO A 135 -6.95 -4.85 -9.84
N SER A 136 -8.08 -4.94 -10.56
CA SER A 136 -8.22 -4.38 -11.91
C SER A 136 -8.04 -2.86 -11.92
N ALA A 137 -8.69 -2.13 -11.01
CA ALA A 137 -8.54 -0.69 -10.92
C ALA A 137 -7.16 -0.28 -10.38
N PHE A 138 -6.65 -0.99 -9.38
CA PHE A 138 -5.31 -0.76 -8.85
C PHE A 138 -4.25 -0.84 -9.97
N ASN A 139 -4.29 -1.89 -10.79
CA ASN A 139 -3.35 -2.07 -11.90
C ASN A 139 -3.45 -0.93 -12.92
N ARG A 140 -4.65 -0.49 -13.28
CA ARG A 140 -4.83 0.66 -14.19
C ARG A 140 -4.24 1.95 -13.61
N VAL A 141 -4.50 2.23 -12.34
CA VAL A 141 -3.99 3.43 -11.67
C VAL A 141 -2.47 3.38 -11.53
N LEU A 142 -1.91 2.21 -11.22
CA LEU A 142 -0.46 2.00 -11.12
C LEU A 142 0.22 2.24 -12.46
N ILE A 143 -0.28 1.62 -13.54
CA ILE A 143 0.28 1.78 -14.89
C ILE A 143 0.22 3.25 -15.31
N ALA A 144 -0.93 3.91 -15.12
CA ALA A 144 -1.08 5.34 -15.42
C ALA A 144 -0.09 6.20 -14.63
N ALA A 145 0.10 5.93 -13.33
CA ALA A 145 1.05 6.68 -12.52
C ALA A 145 2.50 6.54 -12.99
N VAL A 146 2.92 5.34 -13.42
CA VAL A 146 4.26 5.12 -13.99
C VAL A 146 4.39 5.88 -15.31
N HIS A 147 3.41 5.76 -16.20
CA HIS A 147 3.44 6.40 -17.51
C HIS A 147 3.46 7.93 -17.41
N ASP A 148 2.69 8.51 -16.49
CA ASP A 148 2.64 9.95 -16.24
C ASP A 148 3.98 10.47 -15.70
N TRP A 149 4.70 9.67 -14.90
CA TRP A 149 6.05 10.01 -14.46
C TRP A 149 7.05 9.96 -15.62
N GLU A 150 6.99 8.91 -16.44
CA GLU A 150 7.86 8.77 -17.61
C GLU A 150 7.72 9.98 -18.53
N LEU A 151 6.49 10.37 -18.88
CA LEU A 151 6.24 11.56 -19.71
C LEU A 151 6.83 12.83 -19.08
N ALA A 152 6.54 13.07 -17.80
CA ALA A 152 7.06 14.24 -17.08
C ALA A 152 8.61 14.27 -17.01
N SER A 153 9.25 13.10 -16.96
CA SER A 153 10.71 12.98 -16.95
C SER A 153 11.33 13.27 -18.32
N HIS A 154 10.69 12.84 -19.40
CA HIS A 154 11.13 13.12 -20.78
C HIS A 154 10.98 14.60 -21.15
N ASP A 155 9.89 15.24 -20.74
CA ASP A 155 9.66 16.68 -20.97
C ASP A 155 10.76 17.52 -20.27
N LYS A 156 11.09 17.19 -19.01
CA LYS A 156 12.18 17.85 -18.28
C LYS A 156 13.54 17.68 -18.96
N ALA A 157 13.84 16.48 -19.46
CA ALA A 157 15.08 16.21 -20.18
C ALA A 157 15.17 17.02 -21.49
N THR A 158 14.08 17.07 -22.25
CA THR A 158 13.99 17.78 -23.54
C THR A 158 14.14 19.29 -23.36
N MET A 159 13.45 19.87 -22.37
CA MET A 159 13.59 21.30 -22.04
C MET A 159 15.03 21.66 -21.65
N SER A 160 15.69 20.83 -20.83
CA SER A 160 17.07 21.05 -20.43
C SER A 160 18.05 21.04 -21.61
N GLN A 161 17.82 20.19 -22.61
CA GLN A 161 18.66 20.10 -23.82
C GLN A 161 18.43 21.28 -24.77
N GLY A 162 17.18 21.72 -24.96
CA GLY A 162 16.86 22.89 -25.77
C GLY A 162 17.46 24.20 -25.24
N LEU A 163 17.45 24.39 -23.91
CA LEU A 163 18.11 25.52 -23.24
C LEU A 163 19.64 25.49 -23.36
N ALA A 164 20.25 24.32 -23.41
CA ALA A 164 21.69 24.16 -23.58
C ALA A 164 22.15 24.40 -25.04
N SER A 165 21.31 24.05 -26.03
CA SER A 165 21.60 24.25 -27.46
C SER A 165 21.34 25.68 -27.96
N ALA A 166 20.62 26.51 -27.20
CA ALA A 166 20.30 27.90 -27.53
C ALA A 166 21.33 28.92 -26.98
N ARG A 167 22.46 28.44 -26.43
CA ARG A 167 23.61 29.24 -26.00
C ARG A 167 24.78 28.98 -26.92
#